data_AF-A0JC54-F1
#
_entry.id   AF-A0JC54-F1
#
_cell.length_a   1.000
_cell.length_b   1.000
_cell.length_c   1.000
_cell.angle_alpha   90.00
_cell.angle_beta   90.00
_cell.angle_gamma   90.00
#
_symmetry.space_group_name_H-M   'P 1'
#
loop_
_entity.id
_entity.type
_entity.pdbx_description
1 polymer ?
#
loop_
_entity_poly.entity_id
_entity_poly.type
_entity_poly.pdbx_seq_one_letter_code
_entity_poly.pdbx_strand_id
1 'polypeptide(L)' 'DSSYTTLQRVAGISRTGMQINRHSLTTSYLDLMSHSGTSLTQSVARAMLRFVTVTA' A
#
# COMPACT_ATOMS: atom_id res chain seq x y z
N ASP A 1 -9.51 6.61 -7.50
CA ASP A 1 -8.56 6.24 -8.56
C ASP A 1 -7.57 5.23 -7.98
N SER A 2 -7.40 4.07 -8.62
CA SER A 2 -6.50 2.97 -8.20
C SER A 2 -5.19 2.94 -9.01
N SER A 3 -4.92 3.97 -9.81
CA SER A 3 -3.69 4.08 -10.60
C SER A 3 -2.44 4.00 -9.73
N TYR A 4 -1.39 3.35 -10.24
CA TYR A 4 -0.10 3.29 -9.57
C TYR A 4 0.53 4.67 -9.36
N THR A 5 0.22 5.65 -10.20
CA THR A 5 0.68 7.03 -10.04
C THR A 5 0.05 7.68 -8.81
N THR A 6 -1.27 7.56 -8.64
CA THR A 6 -1.97 8.04 -7.44
C THR A 6 -1.50 7.31 -6.18
N LEU A 7 -1.38 5.97 -6.24
CA LEU A 7 -0.94 5.18 -5.09
C LEU A 7 0.50 5.53 -4.67
N GLN A 8 1.46 5.63 -5.61
CA GLN A 8 2.84 6.00 -5.29
C GLN A 8 2.94 7.43 -4.72
N ARG A 9 2.15 8.36 -5.28
CA ARG A 9 2.08 9.74 -4.79
C ARG A 9 1.57 9.81 -3.35
N VAL A 10 0.47 9.14 -3.03
CA VAL A 10 -0.11 9.14 -1.68
C VAL A 10 0.76 8.34 -0.70
N ALA A 11 1.30 7.21 -1.14
CA ALA A 11 2.19 6.37 -0.35
C ALA A 11 3.53 7.07 -0.05
N GLY A 12 3.96 8.02 -0.88
CA GLY A 12 5.27 8.65 -0.79
C GLY A 12 6.41 7.66 -1.03
N ILE A 13 6.18 6.62 -1.84
CA ILE A 13 7.19 5.63 -2.24
C ILE A 13 7.03 5.25 -3.70
N SER A 14 8.17 4.97 -4.36
CA SER A 14 8.19 4.32 -5.67
C SER A 14 7.98 2.82 -5.53
N ARG A 15 7.40 2.20 -6.55
CA ARG A 15 7.37 0.74 -6.71
C ARG A 15 8.76 0.17 -6.95
N THR A 16 9.60 0.89 -7.69
CA THR A 16 10.97 0.47 -7.97
C THR A 16 11.79 0.52 -6.69
N GLY A 17 12.37 -0.62 -6.29
CA GLY A 17 13.09 -0.75 -5.02
C GLY A 17 12.19 -0.89 -3.79
N MET A 18 10.86 -1.03 -3.96
CA MET A 18 9.96 -1.28 -2.84
C MET A 18 10.24 -2.65 -2.23
N GLN A 19 10.62 -2.68 -0.96
CA GLN A 19 10.85 -3.93 -0.24
C GLN A 19 9.53 -4.57 0.20
N ILE A 20 9.39 -5.85 -0.14
CA ILE A 20 8.26 -6.70 0.28
C ILE A 20 8.85 -7.94 0.96
N ASN A 21 8.50 -8.11 2.24
CA ASN A 21 8.79 -9.28 3.04
C ASN A 21 7.58 -9.63 3.91
N ARG A 22 7.63 -10.80 4.58
CA ARG A 22 6.52 -11.28 5.43
C ARG A 22 6.07 -10.22 6.45
N HIS A 23 7.01 -9.60 7.15
CA HIS A 23 6.70 -8.57 8.14
C HIS A 23 5.96 -7.38 7.51
N SER A 24 6.43 -6.89 6.36
CA SER A 24 5.79 -5.78 5.65
C SER A 24 4.37 -6.12 5.17
N LEU A 25 4.09 -7.38 4.84
CA LEU A 25 2.75 -7.83 4.46
C LEU A 25 1.82 -7.94 5.67
N THR A 26 2.31 -8.44 6.80
CA THR A 26 1.55 -8.46 8.06
C THR A 26 1.18 -7.04 8.51
N THR A 27 2.11 -6.10 8.48
CA THR A 27 1.82 -4.69 8.77
C THR A 27 0.83 -4.10 7.77
N SER A 28 1.00 -4.40 6.48
CA SER A 28 0.07 -3.93 5.44
C SER A 28 -1.35 -4.46 5.64
N TYR A 29 -1.50 -5.70 6.13
CA TYR A 29 -2.79 -6.25 6.49
C TYR A 29 -3.44 -5.46 7.63
N LEU A 30 -2.68 -5.16 8.70
CA LEU A 30 -3.18 -4.37 9.82
C LEU A 30 -3.57 -2.95 9.40
N ASP A 31 -2.77 -2.32 8.53
CA ASP A 31 -3.06 -0.98 7.98
C ASP A 31 -4.38 -0.97 7.18
N LEU A 32 -4.63 -2.01 6.38
CA LEU A 32 -5.87 -2.14 5.60
C LEU A 32 -7.07 -2.42 6.49
N MET A 33 -6.95 -3.33 7.46
CA MET A 33 -8.05 -3.70 8.35
C MET A 33 -8.40 -2.59 9.36
N SER A 34 -7.42 -1.76 9.73
CA SER A 34 -7.61 -0.64 10.66
C SER A 34 -8.05 0.64 9.96
N HIS A 35 -8.09 0.66 8.62
CA HIS A 35 -8.51 1.83 7.88
C HIS A 35 -10.01 2.06 8.01
N SER A 36 -10.37 3.29 8.38
CA SER A 36 -11.75 3.75 8.40
C SER A 36 -11.89 5.04 7.59
N GLY A 37 -12.98 5.17 6.85
CA GLY A 37 -13.27 6.34 6.01
C GLY A 37 -13.05 6.07 4.53
N THR A 38 -13.21 7.11 3.72
CA THR A 38 -13.16 7.04 2.25
C THR A 38 -11.89 7.64 1.66
N SER A 39 -11.11 8.37 2.47
CA SER A 39 -9.88 9.03 2.05
C SER A 39 -8.67 8.13 2.25
N LEU A 40 -7.95 7.87 1.16
CA LEU A 40 -6.75 7.04 1.18
C LEU A 40 -5.65 7.67 2.05
N THR A 41 -5.20 6.95 3.08
CA THR A 41 -4.05 7.35 3.89
C THR A 41 -2.75 6.84 3.28
N GLN A 42 -1.62 7.39 3.73
CA GLN A 42 -0.31 6.96 3.29
C GLN A 42 -0.04 5.47 3.59
N SER A 43 -0.39 4.98 4.77
CA SER A 43 -0.17 3.58 5.17
C SER A 43 -0.99 2.61 4.32
N VAL A 44 -2.26 2.95 4.07
CA VAL A 44 -3.15 2.17 3.20
C VAL A 44 -2.65 2.16 1.76
N ALA A 45 -2.18 3.30 1.24
CA ALA A 45 -1.59 3.35 -0.10
C ALA A 45 -0.33 2.46 -0.22
N ARG A 46 0.54 2.46 0.80
CA ARG A 46 1.71 1.56 0.86
C ARG A 46 1.28 0.09 0.93
N ALA A 47 0.26 -0.22 1.73
CA ALA A 47 -0.28 -1.56 1.87
C ALA A 47 -0.86 -2.07 0.55
N MET A 48 -1.68 -1.26 -0.13
CA MET A 48 -2.23 -1.57 -1.45
C MET A 48 -1.12 -1.82 -2.48
N LEU A 49 -0.08 -0.99 -2.53
CA LEU A 49 1.04 -1.20 -3.45
C LEU A 49 1.73 -2.56 -3.24
N ARG A 50 1.94 -2.98 -1.99
CA ARG A 50 2.56 -4.27 -1.67
C ARG A 50 1.65 -5.44 -2.05
N PHE A 51 0.38 -5.38 -1.66
CA PHE A 51 -0.56 -6.47 -1.94
C PHE A 51 -0.79 -6.64 -3.44
N VAL A 52 -1.05 -5.56 -4.18
CA VAL A 52 -1.24 -5.63 -5.64
C VAL A 52 0.00 -6.23 -6.33
N THR A 53 1.21 -5.91 -5.86
CA THR A 53 2.46 -6.44 -6.46
C THR A 53 2.59 -7.96 -6.30
N VAL A 54 2.05 -8.56 -5.23
CA VAL A 54 2.21 -10.00 -4.95
C VAL A 54 1.01 -10.85 -5.34
N THR A 55 -0.13 -10.24 -5.74
CA THR A 55 -1.35 -10.97 -6.08
C THR A 55 -1.87 -10.76 -7.50
N ALA A 56 -1.63 -9.60 -8.12
CA ALA A 56 -2.23 -9.22 -9.40
C ALA A 56 -1.51 -9.82 -10.62
#